data_AF-A0ABD0PF81-F1
#
_entry.id   AF-A0ABD0PF81-F1
#
_cell.length_a   1.000
_cell.length_b   1.000
_cell.length_c   1.000
_cell.angle_alpha   90.00
_cell.angle_beta   90.00
_cell.angle_gamma   90.00
#
_symmetry.space_group_name_H-M   'P 1'
#
loop_
_entity.id
_entity.type
_entity.pdbx_description
1 polymer ?
#
loop_
_entity_poly.entity_id
_entity_poly.type
_entity_poly.pdbx_seq_one_letter_code
_entity_poly.pdbx_strand_id
1 'polypeptide(L)' 'DMFQYSIEASRSVREKAGEGPMIYLNKGQFYGITLSETGANKGLRHPISK' A
#
# COMPACT_ATOMS: atom_id res chain seq x y z
N ASP A 1 -2.61 -4.92 14.80
CA ASP A 1 -3.08 -4.54 13.45
C ASP A 1 -1.94 -3.99 12.63
N MET A 2 -1.37 -4.84 11.78
CA MET A 2 -0.30 -4.44 10.89
C MET A 2 -0.88 -4.46 9.48
N PHE A 3 -1.06 -3.28 8.90
CA PHE A 3 -1.52 -3.11 7.53
C PHE A 3 -0.34 -2.65 6.68
N GLN A 4 -0.29 -3.17 5.46
CA GLN A 4 0.68 -2.78 4.46
C GLN A 4 -0.04 -2.18 3.26
N TYR A 5 0.53 -1.09 2.75
CA TYR A 5 0.01 -0.36 1.61
C TYR A 5 1.08 -0.28 0.54
N SER A 6 0.70 -0.44 -0.72
CA SER A 6 1.59 -0.20 -1.85
C SER A 6 0.87 0.52 -2.98
N ILE A 7 1.64 1.29 -3.74
CA ILE A 7 1.21 1.92 -4.99
C ILE A 7 2.19 1.56 -6.09
N GLU A 8 1.63 1.22 -7.26
CA GLU A 8 2.35 0.85 -8.47
C GLU A 8 2.65 2.11 -9.29
N ALA A 9 3.70 2.83 -8.90
CA ALA A 9 4.14 4.06 -9.56
C ALA A 9 5.66 4.22 -9.46
N SER A 10 6.24 5.02 -10.36
CA SER A 10 7.68 5.33 -10.37
C SER A 10 8.08 6.11 -9.11
N ARG A 11 9.15 5.64 -8.45
CA ARG A 11 9.72 6.25 -7.25
C ARG A 11 11.03 6.95 -7.54
N SER A 12 11.39 7.94 -6.73
CA SER A 12 12.71 8.56 -6.79
C SER A 12 13.80 7.53 -6.44
N VAL A 13 14.92 7.56 -7.17
CA VAL A 13 16.10 6.72 -6.88
C VAL A 13 16.83 7.20 -5.62
N ARG A 14 16.74 8.50 -5.33
CA ARG A 14 17.38 9.12 -4.17
C ARG A 14 16.37 9.22 -3.03
N GLU A 15 16.65 8.53 -1.94
CA GLU A 15 16.07 8.85 -0.65
C GLU A 15 16.88 10.02 -0.07
N LYS A 16 16.24 11.15 0.17
CA LYS A 16 16.87 12.25 0.91
C LYS A 16 16.87 11.86 2.38
N ALA A 17 18.00 12.00 3.07
CA ALA A 17 18.09 11.65 4.48
C ALA A 17 17.02 12.40 5.29
N GLY A 18 16.14 11.65 5.98
CA GLY A 18 15.03 12.21 6.76
C GLY A 18 13.73 12.43 5.99
N GLU A 19 13.71 12.31 4.67
CA GLU A 19 12.50 12.36 3.83
C GLU A 19 12.28 10.97 3.21
N GLY A 20 11.11 10.38 3.47
CA GLY A 20 10.74 9.08 2.90
C GLY A 20 10.71 9.06 1.36
N PRO A 21 10.49 7.89 0.75
CA PRO A 21 10.50 7.76 -0.71
C PRO A 21 9.45 8.65 -1.37
N MET A 22 9.85 9.42 -2.38
CA MET A 22 8.93 10.25 -3.16
C MET A 22 8.36 9.46 -4.34
N ILE A 23 7.05 9.60 -4.59
CA ILE A 23 6.33 8.94 -5.67
C ILE A 23 5.74 10.02 -6.58
N TYR A 24 6.07 9.96 -7.87
CA TYR A 24 5.60 10.95 -8.85
C TYR A 24 4.37 10.42 -9.58
N LEU A 25 3.31 11.23 -9.62
CA LEU A 25 2.04 10.88 -10.22
C LEU A 25 1.69 11.87 -11.33
N ASN A 26 1.29 11.35 -12.49
CA ASN A 26 0.79 12.12 -13.62
C ASN A 26 -0.70 12.37 -13.44
N LYS A 27 -1.13 13.62 -13.60
CA LYS A 27 -2.55 13.98 -13.53
C LYS A 27 -3.35 13.23 -14.60
N GLY A 28 -4.43 12.58 -14.18
CA GLY A 28 -5.34 11.84 -15.07
C GLY A 28 -4.89 10.42 -15.40
N GLN A 29 -3.70 9.99 -14.93
CA GLN A 29 -3.26 8.60 -15.06
C GLN A 29 -3.76 7.76 -13.88
N PHE A 30 -4.13 6.51 -14.16
CA PHE A 30 -4.50 5.55 -13.13
C PHE A 30 -3.28 4.81 -12.59
N TYR A 31 -3.29 4.53 -11.29
CA TYR A 31 -2.24 3.81 -10.58
C TYR A 31 -2.88 2.74 -9.69
N GLY A 32 -2.30 1.54 -9.67
CA GLY A 32 -2.75 0.46 -8.79
C GLY A 32 -2.41 0.76 -7.33
N ILE A 33 -3.39 0.60 -6.43
CA ILE A 33 -3.19 0.70 -4.98
C ILE A 33 -3.60 -0.64 -4.36
N THR A 34 -2.74 -1.20 -3.53
CA THR A 34 -2.98 -2.46 -2.84
C THR A 34 -2.94 -2.23 -1.33
N LEU A 35 -3.91 -2.81 -0.63
CA LEU A 35 -4.01 -2.83 0.82
C LEU A 35 -4.01 -4.30 1.27
N SER A 36 -3.12 -4.64 2.20
CA SER A 36 -3.06 -5.98 2.77
C SER A 36 -2.91 -5.92 4.28
N GLU A 37 -3.52 -6.89 4.95
CA GLU A 37 -3.34 -7.10 6.39
C GLU A 37 -2.26 -8.16 6.60
N THR A 38 -1.20 -7.80 7.32
CA THR A 38 -0.04 -8.67 7.60
C THR A 38 -0.02 -9.16 9.05
N GLY A 39 -1.00 -8.76 9.86
CA GLY A 39 -1.18 -9.26 11.22
C GLY A 39 -1.52 -10.77 11.27
N ALA A 40 -0.94 -11.47 12.25
CA ALA A 40 -1.18 -12.91 12.47
C ALA A 40 -2.62 -13.24 12.90
N ASN A 41 -3.37 -12.26 13.42
CA ASN A 41 -4.77 -12.39 13.80
C ASN A 41 -5.68 -11.89 12.67
N LYS A 42 -5.90 -12.73 11.65
CA LYS A 42 -6.99 -12.54 10.67
C LYS A 42 -8.34 -12.80 11.34
N GLY A 43 -8.65 -12.03 12.38
CA GLY A 43 -9.81 -12.21 13.26
C GLY A 43 -11.15 -12.02 12.54
N LEU A 44 -11.14 -11.52 11.31
CA LEU A 44 -12.31 -11.44 10.45
C LEU A 44 -12.53 -12.80 9.75
N ARG A 45 -13.07 -13.78 10.48
CA ARG A 45 -13.69 -14.95 9.83
C ARG A 45 -14.79 -14.45 8.91
N HIS A 46 -14.82 -14.95 7.68
CA HIS A 46 -15.98 -14.78 6.82
C HIS A 46 -17.23 -15.22 7.59
N PRO A 47 -18.32 -14.44 7.59
CA PRO A 47 -19.59 -15.00 8.01
C PRO A 47 -19.84 -16.24 7.17
N ILE A 48 -20.08 -17.39 7.81
CA ILE A 48 -20.48 -18.60 7.11
C ILE A 48 -21.84 -18.28 6.50
N SER A 49 -21.87 -17.97 5.19
CA SER A 49 -23.11 -17.92 4.44
C SER A 49 -23.71 -19.32 4.47
N LYS A 50 -25.00 -19.38 4.82
CA LYS A 50 -25.80 -20.59 4.70
C LYS A 50 -26.07 -20.91 3.23
#